data_AF-A0A523IS93-F1
#
_entry.id   AF-A0A523IS93-F1
#
_cell.length_a   1.000
_cell.length_b   1.000
_cell.length_c   1.000
_cell.angle_alpha   90.00
_cell.angle_beta   90.00
_cell.angle_gamma   90.00
#
_symmetry.space_group_name_H-M   'P 1'
#
loop_
_entity.id
_entity.type
_entity.pdbx_description
1 polymer ?
#
loop_
_entity_poly.entity_id
_entity_poly.type
_entity_poly.pdbx_seq_one_letter_code
_entity_poly.pdbx_strand_id
1 'polypeptide(L)'
;MVERRVKRGIVIAAAAAATSVVMSISCGILSFGRFPWTPSFSRVAEGSPPPLPAHFPDVAIVSLDEQSLQSSEQPWPWPRGRFAEIVYRLEAAGAEVLAFSFDFSERRERRNDMAFARAIKQSRRVVLAAHRESRDGEGERVRLPAPEFWIGAAAIGHLLYDVDRDGIVRHGMRDHRIAAHALPSLSQAAVALALGQDPVPSDTRRFAIDYRWANTPIPSIPMDDVIQGRFDPGAVAGRIVFIGGTASRFQDVWTTPLGPNQPGLYIQALAARTLLAEYAAASQQTWR
;
A
#
# COMPACT_ATOMS: atom_id res chain seq x y z
N MET A 1 44.85 -9.67 -66.59
CA MET A 1 44.32 -10.83 -65.84
C MET A 1 44.18 -10.57 -64.33
N VAL A 2 44.16 -9.31 -63.86
CA VAL A 2 44.06 -8.93 -62.44
C VAL A 2 42.73 -8.21 -62.12
N GLU A 3 42.07 -7.64 -63.13
CA GLU A 3 40.86 -6.80 -62.96
C GLU A 3 39.56 -7.59 -62.68
N ARG A 4 39.50 -8.88 -63.02
CA ARG A 4 38.31 -9.73 -62.76
C ARG A 4 38.23 -10.27 -61.33
N ARG A 5 39.30 -10.17 -60.53
CA ARG A 5 39.31 -10.65 -59.13
C ARG A 5 38.80 -9.60 -58.12
N VAL A 6 38.93 -8.30 -58.41
CA VAL A 6 38.47 -7.23 -57.50
C VAL A 6 36.95 -7.05 -57.55
N LYS A 7 36.30 -7.20 -58.72
CA LYS A 7 34.83 -7.11 -58.83
C LYS A 7 34.08 -8.26 -58.15
N ARG A 8 34.70 -9.43 -57.98
CA ARG A 8 34.10 -10.56 -57.23
C ARG A 8 34.19 -10.39 -55.71
N GLY A 9 35.16 -9.62 -55.19
CA GLY A 9 35.27 -9.34 -53.76
C GLY A 9 34.19 -8.38 -53.23
N ILE A 10 33.81 -7.38 -54.03
CA ILE A 10 32.82 -6.36 -53.62
C ILE A 10 31.38 -6.91 -53.66
N VAL A 11 31.06 -7.81 -54.60
CA VAL A 11 29.71 -8.41 -54.69
C VAL A 11 29.45 -9.40 -53.55
N ILE A 12 30.47 -10.08 -53.04
CA ILE A 12 30.33 -11.02 -51.92
C ILE A 12 30.18 -10.25 -50.58
N ALA A 13 30.82 -9.09 -50.43
CA ALA A 13 30.66 -8.25 -49.24
C ALA A 13 29.25 -7.59 -49.15
N ALA A 14 28.64 -7.22 -50.27
CA ALA A 14 27.28 -6.66 -50.29
C ALA A 14 26.18 -7.71 -50.05
N ALA A 15 26.40 -8.97 -50.48
CA ALA A 15 25.44 -10.05 -50.26
C ALA A 15 25.42 -10.53 -48.79
N ALA A 16 26.55 -10.50 -48.08
CA ALA A 16 26.62 -10.91 -46.67
C ALA A 16 26.04 -9.88 -45.70
N ALA A 17 26.03 -8.58 -46.06
CA ALA A 17 25.42 -7.54 -45.24
C ALA A 17 23.89 -7.50 -45.38
N ALA A 18 23.32 -7.94 -46.50
CA ALA A 18 21.87 -7.98 -46.71
C ALA A 18 21.20 -9.18 -46.01
N THR A 19 21.92 -10.30 -45.78
CA THR A 19 21.35 -11.46 -45.07
C THR A 19 21.34 -11.28 -43.55
N SER A 20 22.23 -10.46 -42.99
CA SER A 20 22.25 -10.21 -41.54
C SER A 20 21.17 -9.22 -41.07
N VAL A 21 20.65 -8.37 -41.96
CA VAL A 21 19.55 -7.45 -41.63
C VAL A 21 18.19 -8.13 -41.73
N VAL A 22 17.99 -9.10 -42.63
CA VAL A 22 16.68 -9.80 -42.77
C VAL A 22 16.50 -10.93 -41.73
N MET A 23 17.59 -11.51 -41.22
CA MET A 23 17.52 -12.52 -40.15
C MET A 23 17.45 -11.92 -38.73
N SER A 24 17.75 -10.62 -38.59
CA SER A 24 17.53 -9.87 -37.34
C SER A 24 16.11 -9.28 -37.25
N ILE A 25 15.43 -9.06 -38.38
CA ILE A 25 14.01 -8.67 -38.40
C ILE A 25 13.10 -9.90 -38.23
N SER A 26 13.54 -11.10 -38.63
CA SER A 26 12.72 -12.32 -38.50
C SER A 26 12.89 -13.06 -37.16
N CYS A 27 13.92 -12.77 -36.36
CA CYS A 27 14.05 -13.30 -34.99
C CYS A 27 13.47 -12.37 -33.91
N GLY A 28 13.27 -11.09 -34.21
CA GLY A 28 12.60 -10.12 -33.34
C GLY A 28 11.07 -10.12 -33.42
N ILE A 29 10.48 -10.74 -34.45
CA ILE A 29 9.03 -10.72 -34.70
C ILE A 29 8.35 -12.07 -34.37
N LEU A 30 9.11 -13.14 -34.11
CA LEU A 30 8.55 -14.47 -33.82
C LEU A 30 8.84 -14.99 -32.40
N SER A 31 9.47 -14.17 -31.54
CA SER A 31 9.58 -14.42 -30.09
C SER A 31 8.69 -13.48 -29.24
N PHE A 32 7.83 -12.67 -29.87
CA PHE A 32 6.55 -12.24 -29.28
C PHE A 32 5.57 -13.42 -29.25
N GLY A 33 6.07 -14.58 -28.81
CA GLY A 33 5.29 -15.74 -28.48
C GLY A 33 4.46 -15.40 -27.27
N ARG A 34 3.22 -14.95 -27.55
CA ARG A 34 2.03 -15.21 -26.72
C ARG A 34 2.35 -15.23 -25.23
N PHE A 35 2.66 -14.05 -24.66
CA PHE A 35 2.18 -13.82 -23.30
C PHE A 35 0.67 -14.02 -23.38
N PRO A 36 0.08 -14.97 -22.63
CA PRO A 36 -1.35 -15.06 -22.56
C PRO A 36 -1.82 -13.82 -21.79
N TRP A 37 -2.00 -12.70 -22.51
CA TRP A 37 -3.01 -11.71 -22.20
C TRP A 37 -4.35 -12.47 -22.23
N THR A 38 -4.59 -13.22 -21.17
CA THR A 38 -5.92 -13.75 -20.90
C THR A 38 -6.74 -12.55 -20.43
N PRO A 39 -7.91 -12.28 -21.02
CA PRO A 39 -8.76 -11.14 -20.66
C PRO A 39 -9.47 -11.34 -19.31
N SER A 40 -8.86 -12.04 -18.34
CA SER A 40 -9.33 -12.10 -16.95
C SER A 40 -9.03 -10.81 -16.17
N PHE A 41 -8.26 -9.89 -16.75
CA PHE A 41 -7.84 -8.63 -16.11
C PHE A 41 -8.95 -7.60 -15.93
N SER A 42 -9.94 -7.55 -16.82
CA SER A 42 -10.92 -6.45 -16.80
C SER A 42 -12.03 -6.66 -15.75
N ARG A 43 -12.28 -7.90 -15.31
CA ARG A 43 -13.42 -8.18 -14.41
C ARG A 43 -13.21 -7.83 -12.94
N VAL A 44 -11.98 -7.61 -12.46
CA VAL A 44 -11.74 -7.37 -11.02
C VAL A 44 -12.14 -5.94 -10.60
N ALA A 45 -12.27 -5.01 -11.56
CA ALA A 45 -12.70 -3.64 -11.31
C ALA A 45 -13.99 -3.24 -12.09
N GLU A 46 -14.59 -4.15 -12.85
CA GLU A 46 -15.87 -3.91 -13.53
C GLU A 46 -17.04 -4.02 -12.54
N GLY A 47 -17.86 -2.97 -12.48
CA GLY A 47 -19.09 -2.92 -11.66
C GLY A 47 -18.91 -2.28 -10.28
N SER A 48 -19.99 -2.27 -9.50
CA SER A 48 -19.98 -1.72 -8.14
C SER A 48 -19.60 -2.79 -7.11
N PRO A 49 -18.88 -2.41 -6.04
CA PRO A 49 -18.66 -3.30 -4.90
C PRO A 49 -19.99 -3.53 -4.16
N PRO A 50 -20.10 -4.58 -3.32
CA PRO A 50 -21.24 -4.74 -2.42
C PRO A 50 -21.33 -3.53 -1.48
N PRO A 51 -22.53 -2.98 -1.21
CA PRO A 51 -22.66 -1.86 -0.30
C PRO A 51 -22.28 -2.27 1.13
N LEU A 52 -21.52 -1.41 1.84
CA LEU A 52 -21.32 -1.57 3.27
C LEU A 52 -22.61 -1.17 4.01
N PRO A 53 -23.04 -1.93 5.04
CA PRO A 53 -24.15 -1.51 5.89
C PRO A 53 -23.86 -0.17 6.56
N ALA A 54 -24.88 0.67 6.76
CA ALA A 54 -24.70 2.05 7.28
C ALA A 54 -24.05 2.14 8.67
N HIS A 55 -24.07 1.06 9.46
CA HIS A 55 -23.43 1.01 10.78
C HIS A 55 -21.97 0.52 10.74
N PHE A 56 -21.48 0.07 9.58
CA PHE A 56 -20.06 -0.24 9.40
C PHE A 56 -19.29 1.04 9.09
N PRO A 57 -18.06 1.20 9.61
CA PRO A 57 -17.20 2.31 9.24
C PRO A 57 -16.79 2.20 7.76
N ASP A 58 -16.47 3.33 7.15
CA ASP A 58 -15.78 3.40 5.85
C ASP A 58 -14.31 3.85 6.06
N VAL A 59 -13.56 4.04 4.98
CA VAL A 59 -12.14 4.42 5.02
C VAL A 59 -11.90 5.83 4.47
N ALA A 60 -10.86 6.48 4.97
CA ALA A 60 -10.29 7.72 4.44
C ALA A 60 -8.77 7.63 4.39
N ILE A 61 -8.15 8.50 3.59
CA ILE A 61 -6.70 8.60 3.44
C ILE A 61 -6.24 9.98 3.90
N VAL A 62 -5.16 10.00 4.65
CA VAL A 62 -4.39 11.21 4.95
C VAL A 62 -2.99 11.04 4.36
N SER A 63 -2.74 11.75 3.26
CA SER A 63 -1.59 11.50 2.38
C SER A 63 -0.46 12.49 2.60
N LEU A 64 0.76 11.97 2.80
CA LEU A 64 1.98 12.75 2.56
C LEU A 64 2.29 12.72 1.07
N ASP A 65 1.67 13.67 0.38
CA ASP A 65 1.82 13.91 -1.04
C ASP A 65 2.92 14.94 -1.33
N GLU A 66 3.16 15.18 -2.63
CA GLU A 66 4.16 16.12 -3.10
C GLU A 66 3.86 17.55 -2.63
N GLN A 67 2.58 17.94 -2.59
CA GLN A 67 2.15 19.24 -2.08
C GLN A 67 2.54 19.42 -0.61
N SER A 68 2.23 18.44 0.24
CA SER A 68 2.54 18.46 1.67
C SER A 68 4.05 18.56 1.91
N LEU A 69 4.85 17.86 1.10
CA LEU A 69 6.31 17.91 1.18
C LEU A 69 6.87 19.28 0.76
N GLN A 70 6.25 19.92 -0.23
CA GLN A 70 6.67 21.23 -0.75
C GLN A 70 6.21 22.39 0.13
N SER A 71 5.04 22.29 0.77
CA SER A 71 4.49 23.33 1.64
C SER A 71 5.12 23.34 3.03
N SER A 72 5.75 22.23 3.45
CA SER A 72 6.42 22.15 4.73
C SER A 72 7.75 22.92 4.74
N GLU A 73 7.88 23.86 5.68
CA GLU A 73 9.15 24.55 5.96
C GLU A 73 10.26 23.61 6.44
N GLN A 74 9.90 22.45 7.00
CA GLN A 74 10.86 21.47 7.49
C GLN A 74 11.06 20.33 6.48
N PRO A 75 12.31 19.91 6.23
CA PRO A 75 12.58 18.79 5.35
C PRO A 75 12.01 17.50 5.94
N TRP A 76 11.61 16.59 5.07
CA TRP A 76 11.33 15.21 5.46
C TRP A 76 12.63 14.52 5.93
N PRO A 77 12.61 13.70 6.99
CA PRO A 77 11.48 13.33 7.82
C PRO A 77 11.05 14.41 8.82
N TRP A 78 9.74 14.61 8.94
CA TRP A 78 9.18 15.57 9.89
C TRP A 78 9.36 15.15 11.35
N PRO A 79 9.43 16.10 12.30
CA PRO A 79 9.45 15.77 13.71
C PRO A 79 8.17 15.05 14.15
N ARG A 80 8.31 14.09 15.07
CA ARG A 80 7.19 13.29 15.59
C ARG A 80 6.09 14.13 16.27
N GLY A 81 6.38 15.36 16.70
CA GLY A 81 5.37 16.31 17.14
C GLY A 81 4.28 16.62 16.10
N ARG A 82 4.59 16.64 14.80
CA ARG A 82 3.58 16.82 13.74
C ARG A 82 2.63 15.63 13.64
N PHE A 83 3.12 14.42 13.88
CA PHE A 83 2.29 13.21 13.91
C PHE A 83 1.37 13.21 15.13
N ALA A 84 1.82 13.75 16.28
CA ALA A 84 0.97 13.96 17.45
C ALA A 84 -0.20 14.93 17.14
N GLU A 85 0.09 16.03 16.43
CA GLU A 85 -0.93 16.98 15.99
C GLU A 85 -1.96 16.35 15.03
N ILE A 86 -1.50 15.52 14.09
CA ILE A 86 -2.39 14.74 13.22
C ILE A 86 -3.33 13.85 14.04
N VAL A 87 -2.82 13.14 15.05
CA VAL A 87 -3.66 12.34 15.95
C VAL A 87 -4.74 13.21 16.59
N TYR A 88 -4.35 14.29 17.26
CA TYR A 88 -5.32 15.14 17.96
C TYR A 88 -6.40 15.72 17.04
N ARG A 89 -6.03 16.16 15.83
CA ARG A 89 -6.96 16.78 14.89
C ARG A 89 -7.91 15.78 14.25
N LEU A 90 -7.41 14.61 13.87
CA LEU A 90 -8.26 13.56 13.29
C LEU A 90 -9.22 12.99 14.33
N GLU A 91 -8.77 12.81 15.57
CA GLU A 91 -9.66 12.38 16.67
C GLU A 91 -10.73 13.43 16.99
N ALA A 92 -10.34 14.71 17.06
CA ALA A 92 -11.30 15.80 17.27
C ALA A 92 -12.33 15.89 16.13
N ALA A 93 -11.95 15.47 14.91
CA ALA A 93 -12.84 15.37 13.75
C ALA A 93 -13.68 14.07 13.72
N GLY A 94 -13.54 13.19 14.71
CA GLY A 94 -14.34 11.97 14.85
C GLY A 94 -13.81 10.76 14.09
N ALA A 95 -12.52 10.73 13.73
CA ALA A 95 -11.91 9.53 13.15
C ALA A 95 -12.02 8.32 14.10
N GLU A 96 -12.37 7.16 13.55
CA GLU A 96 -12.62 5.96 14.34
C GLU A 96 -11.32 5.21 14.67
N VAL A 97 -10.45 5.05 13.67
CA VAL A 97 -9.14 4.41 13.79
C VAL A 97 -8.11 5.19 13.00
N LEU A 98 -6.88 5.28 13.52
CA LEU A 98 -5.76 5.96 12.87
C LEU A 98 -4.64 4.95 12.55
N ALA A 99 -4.54 4.51 11.30
CA ALA A 99 -3.59 3.51 10.85
C ALA A 99 -2.38 4.18 10.15
N PHE A 100 -1.24 4.22 10.83
CA PHE A 100 -0.03 4.85 10.28
C PHE A 100 0.85 3.86 9.50
N SER A 101 1.07 4.16 8.23
CA SER A 101 1.96 3.46 7.30
C SER A 101 3.33 4.16 7.20
N PHE A 102 3.99 4.38 8.33
CA PHE A 102 5.33 4.95 8.40
C PHE A 102 6.24 4.10 9.29
N ASP A 103 7.56 4.21 9.08
CA ASP A 103 8.54 3.60 9.96
C ASP A 103 8.79 4.50 11.19
N PHE A 104 8.43 3.98 12.37
CA PHE A 104 8.65 4.59 13.69
C PHE A 104 9.60 3.77 14.57
N SER A 105 10.41 2.89 13.98
CA SER A 105 11.32 2.00 14.72
C SER A 105 12.51 2.71 15.37
N GLU A 106 13.02 3.76 14.73
CA GLU A 106 14.16 4.52 15.22
C GLU A 106 13.74 5.66 16.13
N ARG A 107 14.43 5.78 17.27
CA ARG A 107 14.37 6.93 18.16
C ARG A 107 14.97 8.15 17.46
N ARG A 108 14.34 9.31 17.64
CA ARG A 108 14.84 10.60 17.16
C ARG A 108 14.91 11.58 18.32
N GLU A 109 14.45 12.81 18.12
CA GLU A 109 14.47 13.82 19.16
C GLU A 109 13.45 13.48 20.25
N ARG A 110 13.95 13.23 21.47
CA ARG A 110 13.15 12.77 22.62
C ARG A 110 11.89 13.60 22.88
N ARG A 111 11.95 14.93 22.77
CA ARG A 111 10.78 15.80 23.02
C ARG A 111 9.64 15.49 22.05
N ASN A 112 9.97 15.35 20.77
CA ASN A 112 9.01 15.05 19.71
C ASN A 112 8.49 13.61 19.79
N ASP A 113 9.37 12.64 20.07
CA ASP A 113 8.96 11.24 20.26
C ASP A 113 8.00 11.10 21.45
N MET A 114 8.29 11.76 22.57
CA MET A 114 7.40 11.72 23.74
C MET A 114 6.06 12.42 23.50
N ALA A 115 6.02 13.45 22.64
CA ALA A 115 4.75 14.08 22.25
C ALA A 115 3.87 13.09 21.46
N PHE A 116 4.46 12.37 20.50
CA PHE A 116 3.74 11.37 19.72
C PHE A 116 3.34 10.15 20.55
N ALA A 117 4.25 9.62 21.37
CA ALA A 117 3.95 8.51 22.28
C ALA A 117 2.78 8.83 23.23
N ARG A 118 2.69 10.08 23.71
CA ARG A 118 1.56 10.54 24.52
C ARG A 118 0.26 10.57 23.73
N ALA A 119 0.27 11.11 22.51
CA ALA A 119 -0.90 11.16 21.64
C ALA A 119 -1.43 9.75 21.34
N ILE A 120 -0.54 8.82 20.97
CA ILE A 120 -0.87 7.40 20.74
C ILE A 120 -1.55 6.80 21.97
N LYS A 121 -0.93 6.95 23.16
CA LYS A 121 -1.45 6.35 24.41
C LYS A 121 -2.79 6.93 24.84
N GLN A 122 -3.02 8.22 24.61
CA GLN A 122 -4.28 8.89 24.97
C GLN A 122 -5.41 8.52 24.02
N SER A 123 -5.10 8.41 22.73
CA SER A 123 -6.03 8.06 21.66
C SER A 123 -6.66 6.68 21.85
N ARG A 124 -5.83 5.65 22.09
CA ARG A 124 -6.22 4.22 22.05
C ARG A 124 -6.83 3.76 20.71
N ARG A 125 -6.78 4.60 19.66
CA ARG A 125 -7.30 4.33 18.30
C ARG A 125 -6.18 4.18 17.27
N VAL A 126 -4.92 4.25 17.69
CA VAL A 126 -3.77 4.24 16.79
C VAL A 126 -3.26 2.82 16.52
N VAL A 127 -3.15 2.48 15.24
CA VAL A 127 -2.47 1.28 14.73
C VAL A 127 -1.17 1.69 14.05
N LEU A 128 -0.07 1.01 14.37
CA LEU A 128 1.25 1.32 13.81
C LEU A 128 1.75 0.21 12.87
N ALA A 129 2.46 0.61 11.81
CA ALA A 129 3.09 -0.32 10.89
C ALA A 129 4.37 -0.94 11.46
N ALA A 130 4.51 -2.25 11.28
CA ALA A 130 5.77 -2.98 11.34
C ALA A 130 6.32 -3.17 9.93
N HIS A 131 7.65 -3.09 9.80
CA HIS A 131 8.34 -3.18 8.51
C HIS A 131 9.12 -4.49 8.42
N ARG A 132 9.10 -5.14 7.27
CA ARG A 132 9.96 -6.31 7.01
C ARG A 132 11.34 -5.83 6.63
N GLU A 133 12.35 -6.30 7.34
CA GLU A 133 13.74 -6.10 7.03
C GLU A 133 14.31 -7.42 6.49
N SER A 134 14.72 -7.40 5.23
CA SER A 134 15.49 -8.50 4.64
C SER A 134 16.94 -8.09 4.65
N ARG A 135 17.80 -8.85 5.33
CA ARG A 135 19.24 -8.66 5.27
C ARG A 135 19.86 -9.90 4.63
N ASP A 136 20.68 -9.69 3.61
CA ASP A 136 21.26 -10.78 2.83
C ASP A 136 21.89 -11.84 3.74
N GLY A 137 21.41 -13.08 3.64
CA GLY A 137 21.91 -14.23 4.41
C GLY A 137 21.48 -14.34 5.88
N GLU A 138 20.81 -13.34 6.47
CA GLU A 138 20.42 -13.34 7.90
C GLU A 138 18.94 -13.64 8.14
N GLY A 139 18.21 -14.08 7.11
CA GLY A 139 16.79 -14.40 7.19
C GLY A 139 15.90 -13.15 7.29
N GLU A 140 14.59 -13.37 7.44
CA GLU A 140 13.64 -12.27 7.61
C GLU A 140 13.67 -11.72 9.02
N ARG A 141 13.66 -10.40 9.16
CA ARG A 141 13.47 -9.71 10.43
C ARG A 141 12.27 -8.79 10.34
N VAL A 142 11.63 -8.56 11.48
CA VAL A 142 10.60 -7.54 11.63
C VAL A 142 11.17 -6.37 12.41
N ARG A 143 10.97 -5.17 11.87
CA ARG A 143 11.29 -3.91 12.51
C ARG A 143 10.01 -3.34 13.08
N LEU A 144 9.87 -3.44 14.40
CA LEU A 144 8.72 -2.94 15.15
C LEU A 144 8.89 -1.45 15.45
N PRO A 145 7.79 -0.71 15.67
CA PRO A 145 7.88 0.65 16.21
C PRO A 145 8.68 0.69 17.51
N ALA A 146 9.36 1.81 17.77
CA ALA A 146 10.17 1.98 18.97
C ALA A 146 9.35 1.73 20.25
N PRO A 147 9.99 1.29 21.36
CA PRO A 147 9.25 0.84 22.53
C PRO A 147 8.29 1.85 23.18
N GLU A 148 8.56 3.14 23.03
CA GLU A 148 7.70 4.23 23.48
C GLU A 148 6.38 4.33 22.71
N PHE A 149 6.34 3.85 21.47
CA PHE A 149 5.17 3.91 20.60
C PHE A 149 4.32 2.65 20.70
N TRP A 150 4.94 1.48 20.55
CA TRP A 150 4.18 0.21 20.52
C TRP A 150 3.45 -0.14 21.84
N ILE A 151 3.88 0.39 22.99
CA ILE A 151 3.24 0.17 24.31
C ILE A 151 1.90 0.93 24.39
N GLY A 152 1.79 2.06 23.71
CA GLY A 152 0.57 2.86 23.69
C GLY A 152 -0.35 2.54 22.51
N ALA A 153 0.18 1.91 21.46
CA ALA A 153 -0.58 1.60 20.25
C ALA A 153 -1.66 0.55 20.54
N ALA A 154 -2.81 0.68 19.89
CA ALA A 154 -3.90 -0.28 20.02
C ALA A 154 -3.59 -1.60 19.32
N ALA A 155 -2.85 -1.54 18.21
CA ALA A 155 -2.35 -2.70 17.49
C ALA A 155 -1.10 -2.36 16.66
N ILE A 156 -0.40 -3.40 16.22
CA ILE A 156 0.69 -3.34 15.26
C ILE A 156 0.35 -4.25 14.09
N GLY A 157 0.47 -3.75 12.86
CA GLY A 157 0.22 -4.53 11.65
C GLY A 157 1.35 -4.43 10.64
N HIS A 158 1.54 -5.44 9.79
CA HIS A 158 2.54 -5.42 8.72
C HIS A 158 2.00 -4.75 7.44
N LEU A 159 2.90 -4.28 6.58
CA LEU A 159 2.56 -3.66 5.29
C LEU A 159 2.68 -4.60 4.07
N LEU A 160 2.99 -5.88 4.29
CA LEU A 160 3.17 -6.86 3.21
C LEU A 160 1.91 -7.11 2.40
N TYR A 161 2.10 -7.26 1.09
CA TYR A 161 1.12 -7.78 0.13
C TYR A 161 1.56 -9.13 -0.39
N ASP A 162 0.60 -9.89 -0.92
CA ASP A 162 0.91 -11.10 -1.66
C ASP A 162 0.95 -10.78 -3.16
N VAL A 163 2.18 -10.67 -3.68
CA VAL A 163 2.46 -10.32 -5.06
C VAL A 163 2.39 -11.58 -5.91
N ASP A 164 1.47 -11.61 -6.87
CA ASP A 164 1.34 -12.76 -7.78
C ASP A 164 2.61 -12.91 -8.65
N ARG A 165 2.78 -14.08 -9.28
CA ARG A 165 3.96 -14.38 -10.11
C ARG A 165 4.19 -13.41 -11.26
N ASP A 166 3.14 -12.71 -11.71
CA ASP A 166 3.19 -11.69 -12.75
C ASP A 166 3.50 -10.28 -12.21
N GLY A 167 3.82 -10.16 -10.91
CA GLY A 167 4.18 -8.88 -10.27
C GLY A 167 2.99 -8.03 -9.86
N ILE A 168 1.77 -8.58 -9.92
CA ILE A 168 0.54 -7.84 -9.69
C ILE A 168 0.01 -8.16 -8.30
N VAL A 169 -0.30 -7.12 -7.53
CA VAL A 169 -0.96 -7.25 -6.24
C VAL A 169 -2.45 -7.46 -6.51
N ARG A 170 -2.93 -8.69 -6.28
CA ARG A 170 -4.37 -9.02 -6.30
C ARG A 170 -4.88 -9.44 -4.92
N HIS A 171 -3.97 -9.74 -4.01
CA HIS A 171 -4.29 -10.38 -2.76
C HIS A 171 -3.65 -9.66 -1.58
N GLY A 172 -4.45 -9.47 -0.55
CA GLY A 172 -4.00 -9.03 0.76
C GLY A 172 -3.71 -10.23 1.65
N MET A 173 -3.04 -9.96 2.77
CA MET A 173 -2.87 -10.92 3.85
C MET A 173 -3.68 -10.45 5.05
N ARG A 174 -4.40 -11.35 5.74
CA ARG A 174 -5.02 -11.07 7.04
C ARG A 174 -3.96 -11.06 8.12
N ASP A 175 -3.05 -12.03 8.06
CA ASP A 175 -1.88 -12.14 8.92
C ASP A 175 -0.69 -12.68 8.14
N HIS A 176 0.50 -12.40 8.66
CA HIS A 176 1.75 -12.96 8.18
C HIS A 176 2.71 -13.19 9.34
N ARG A 177 3.47 -14.28 9.25
CA ARG A 177 4.51 -14.59 10.23
C ARG A 177 5.86 -14.11 9.73
N ILE A 178 6.41 -13.08 10.37
CA ILE A 178 7.74 -12.52 10.09
C ILE A 178 8.65 -12.87 11.27
N ALA A 179 9.66 -13.69 11.02
CA ALA A 179 10.50 -14.28 12.07
C ALA A 179 9.65 -14.97 13.15
N ALA A 180 9.76 -14.51 14.40
CA ALA A 180 9.01 -15.02 15.55
C ALA A 180 7.62 -14.37 15.74
N HIS A 181 7.25 -13.37 14.93
CA HIS A 181 6.05 -12.57 15.16
C HIS A 181 4.97 -12.92 14.14
N ALA A 182 3.81 -13.38 14.61
CA ALA A 182 2.60 -13.40 13.80
C ALA A 182 1.91 -12.04 13.94
N LEU A 183 1.88 -11.27 12.86
CA LEU A 183 1.26 -9.95 12.85
C LEU A 183 0.07 -9.96 11.88
N PRO A 184 -1.04 -9.31 12.23
CA PRO A 184 -2.06 -8.98 11.24
C PRO A 184 -1.47 -8.02 10.18
N SER A 185 -2.11 -7.89 9.02
CA SER A 185 -1.82 -6.74 8.15
C SER A 185 -2.31 -5.45 8.81
N LEU A 186 -1.74 -4.31 8.39
CA LEU A 186 -2.20 -3.00 8.85
C LEU A 186 -3.71 -2.82 8.61
N SER A 187 -4.20 -3.24 7.45
CA SER A 187 -5.62 -3.24 7.10
C SER A 187 -6.46 -4.10 8.05
N GLN A 188 -6.04 -5.34 8.31
CA GLN A 188 -6.76 -6.24 9.23
C GLN A 188 -6.77 -5.70 10.67
N ALA A 189 -5.64 -5.19 11.16
CA ALA A 189 -5.54 -4.59 12.47
C ALA A 189 -6.48 -3.39 12.64
N ALA A 190 -6.53 -2.51 11.63
CA ALA A 190 -7.38 -1.33 11.65
C ALA A 190 -8.87 -1.68 11.60
N VAL A 191 -9.27 -2.63 10.74
CA VAL A 191 -10.65 -3.10 10.64
C VAL A 191 -11.10 -3.80 11.91
N ALA A 192 -10.29 -4.70 12.45
CA ALA A 192 -10.62 -5.40 13.69
C ALA A 192 -10.84 -4.41 14.85
N LEU A 193 -9.93 -3.45 15.00
CA LEU A 193 -10.05 -2.40 16.02
C LEU A 193 -11.33 -1.58 15.87
N ALA A 194 -11.66 -1.16 14.64
CA ALA A 194 -12.87 -0.37 14.38
C ALA A 194 -14.18 -1.14 14.63
N LEU A 195 -14.13 -2.47 14.56
CA LEU A 195 -15.27 -3.35 14.84
C LEU A 195 -15.29 -3.87 16.29
N GLY A 196 -14.34 -3.43 17.14
CA GLY A 196 -14.20 -3.94 18.50
C GLY A 196 -13.87 -5.44 18.55
N GLN A 197 -13.20 -5.95 17.52
CA GLN A 197 -12.77 -7.34 17.38
C GLN A 197 -11.26 -7.44 17.63
N ASP A 198 -10.81 -8.63 18.07
CA ASP A 198 -9.39 -8.93 18.07
C ASP A 198 -8.90 -9.17 16.63
N PRO A 199 -7.72 -8.64 16.25
CA PRO A 199 -7.10 -8.98 14.97
C PRO A 199 -6.49 -10.38 15.05
N VAL A 200 -7.36 -11.40 15.08
CA VAL A 200 -6.94 -12.80 15.22
C VAL A 200 -6.48 -13.34 13.86
N PRO A 201 -5.39 -14.14 13.82
CA PRO A 201 -5.01 -14.91 12.64
C PRO A 201 -6.17 -15.77 12.14
N SER A 202 -6.40 -15.76 10.83
CA SER A 202 -7.44 -16.58 10.19
C SER A 202 -6.79 -17.79 9.52
N ASP A 203 -7.49 -18.94 9.51
CA ASP A 203 -7.09 -20.08 8.68
C ASP A 203 -6.95 -19.69 7.21
N THR A 204 -7.73 -18.70 6.77
CA THR A 204 -7.56 -18.03 5.48
C THR A 204 -6.67 -16.80 5.63
N ARG A 205 -5.35 -17.03 5.61
CA ARG A 205 -4.35 -15.95 5.64
C ARG A 205 -4.42 -15.00 4.46
N ARG A 206 -4.87 -15.46 3.30
CA ARG A 206 -4.94 -14.68 2.06
C ARG A 206 -6.39 -14.32 1.74
N PHE A 207 -6.62 -13.14 1.19
CA PHE A 207 -7.90 -12.75 0.60
C PHE A 207 -7.69 -11.99 -0.71
N ALA A 208 -8.63 -12.14 -1.65
CA ALA A 208 -8.63 -11.36 -2.87
C ALA A 208 -9.12 -9.93 -2.56
N ILE A 209 -8.35 -8.92 -2.96
CA ILE A 209 -8.75 -7.53 -2.79
C ILE A 209 -9.81 -7.22 -3.84
N ASP A 210 -10.95 -6.68 -3.42
CA ASP A 210 -12.04 -6.29 -4.32
C ASP A 210 -11.75 -4.89 -4.89
N TYR A 211 -11.10 -4.85 -6.06
CA TYR A 211 -10.75 -3.59 -6.73
C TYR A 211 -11.94 -2.80 -7.28
N ARG A 212 -13.18 -3.35 -7.26
CA ARG A 212 -14.39 -2.55 -7.54
C ARG A 212 -14.56 -1.42 -6.53
N TRP A 213 -14.00 -1.54 -5.32
CA TRP A 213 -13.97 -0.45 -4.36
C TRP A 213 -13.29 0.83 -4.87
N ALA A 214 -12.45 0.73 -5.90
CA ALA A 214 -11.85 1.90 -6.56
C ALA A 214 -12.88 2.74 -7.34
N ASN A 215 -14.02 2.17 -7.71
CA ASN A 215 -15.13 2.90 -8.34
C ASN A 215 -15.93 3.73 -7.33
N THR A 216 -15.62 3.61 -6.03
CA THR A 216 -16.22 4.41 -4.95
C THR A 216 -15.14 5.34 -4.39
N PRO A 217 -15.26 6.67 -4.53
CA PRO A 217 -14.22 7.59 -4.06
C PRO A 217 -13.83 7.35 -2.60
N ILE A 218 -12.53 7.41 -2.31
CA ILE A 218 -11.98 7.45 -0.96
C ILE A 218 -11.59 8.91 -0.68
N PRO A 219 -12.16 9.56 0.35
CA PRO A 219 -11.69 10.88 0.75
C PRO A 219 -10.19 10.85 1.02
N SER A 220 -9.45 11.75 0.39
CA SER A 220 -8.00 11.88 0.55
C SER A 220 -7.67 13.30 0.94
N ILE A 221 -6.95 13.46 2.04
CA ILE A 221 -6.63 14.76 2.64
C ILE A 221 -5.10 14.89 2.73
N PRO A 222 -4.48 15.95 2.20
CA PRO A 222 -3.07 16.19 2.40
C PRO A 222 -2.72 16.27 3.88
N MET A 223 -1.63 15.62 4.31
CA MET A 223 -1.17 15.65 5.71
C MET A 223 -0.93 17.08 6.20
N ASP A 224 -0.45 17.95 5.32
CA ASP A 224 -0.24 19.36 5.65
C ASP A 224 -1.57 20.10 5.93
N ASP A 225 -2.63 19.79 5.19
CA ASP A 225 -3.97 20.35 5.44
C ASP A 225 -4.54 19.86 6.77
N VAL A 226 -4.31 18.60 7.14
CA VAL A 226 -4.67 18.10 8.48
C VAL A 226 -3.94 18.92 9.54
N ILE A 227 -2.62 19.08 9.43
CA ILE A 227 -1.81 19.83 10.40
C ILE A 227 -2.26 21.28 10.51
N GLN A 228 -2.60 21.91 9.39
CA GLN A 228 -3.04 23.32 9.38
C GLN A 228 -4.54 23.48 9.71
N GLY A 229 -5.27 22.38 9.91
CA GLY A 229 -6.70 22.38 10.22
C GLY A 229 -7.58 22.79 9.03
N ARG A 230 -7.09 22.63 7.80
CA ARG A 230 -7.78 22.95 6.54
C ARG A 230 -8.39 21.71 5.88
N PHE A 231 -9.30 21.04 6.57
CA PHE A 231 -10.01 19.92 5.99
C PHE A 231 -11.44 19.85 6.52
N ASP A 232 -12.33 19.24 5.76
CA ASP A 232 -13.69 18.95 6.21
C ASP A 232 -13.68 17.80 7.24
N PRO A 233 -14.12 18.00 8.50
CA PRO A 233 -14.23 16.92 9.47
C PRO A 233 -15.10 15.75 8.98
N GLY A 234 -16.12 16.01 8.14
CA GLY A 234 -16.97 14.98 7.53
C GLY A 234 -16.21 14.04 6.58
N ALA A 235 -15.00 14.42 6.15
CA ALA A 235 -14.11 13.55 5.38
C ALA A 235 -13.47 12.43 6.22
N VAL A 236 -13.47 12.51 7.55
CA VAL A 236 -12.86 11.49 8.44
C VAL A 236 -13.80 10.99 9.55
N ALA A 237 -14.88 11.71 9.86
CA ALA A 237 -15.83 11.32 10.90
C ALA A 237 -16.38 9.90 10.68
N GLY A 238 -16.24 9.04 11.70
CA GLY A 238 -16.69 7.65 11.68
C GLY A 238 -15.88 6.72 10.77
N ARG A 239 -14.73 7.17 10.24
CA ARG A 239 -13.91 6.39 9.29
C ARG A 239 -12.62 5.86 9.90
N ILE A 240 -12.14 4.76 9.31
CA ILE A 240 -10.77 4.27 9.48
C ILE A 240 -9.86 5.12 8.59
N VAL A 241 -8.92 5.85 9.18
CA VAL A 241 -8.05 6.78 8.47
C VAL A 241 -6.66 6.17 8.29
N PHE A 242 -6.27 5.92 7.04
CA PHE A 242 -4.95 5.46 6.65
C PHE A 242 -4.02 6.64 6.41
N ILE A 243 -2.92 6.72 7.16
CA ILE A 243 -2.00 7.86 7.16
C ILE A 243 -0.63 7.41 6.67
N GLY A 244 -0.15 7.95 5.55
CA GLY A 244 1.08 7.43 4.92
C GLY A 244 1.61 8.24 3.74
N GLY A 245 2.75 7.80 3.21
CA GLY A 245 3.38 8.38 2.02
C GLY A 245 2.66 8.00 0.72
N THR A 246 2.35 8.99 -0.11
CA THR A 246 1.85 8.78 -1.49
C THR A 246 2.71 9.50 -2.53
N ALA A 247 3.57 10.42 -2.12
CA ALA A 247 4.53 11.07 -3.00
C ALA A 247 5.48 10.05 -3.65
N SER A 248 5.84 10.26 -4.92
CA SER A 248 6.65 9.32 -5.72
C SER A 248 8.00 8.99 -5.08
N ARG A 249 8.55 9.90 -4.27
CA ARG A 249 9.82 9.70 -3.55
C ARG A 249 9.80 8.57 -2.52
N PHE A 250 8.62 8.14 -2.05
CA PHE A 250 8.50 7.02 -1.12
C PHE A 250 8.69 5.67 -1.80
N GLN A 251 8.56 5.61 -3.13
CA GLN A 251 8.72 4.40 -3.94
C GLN A 251 7.84 3.21 -3.50
N ASP A 252 6.84 3.45 -2.63
CA ASP A 252 5.81 2.49 -2.25
C ASP A 252 4.69 2.51 -3.29
N VAL A 253 5.00 2.05 -4.49
CA VAL A 253 4.08 1.96 -5.61
C VAL A 253 4.07 0.56 -6.20
N TRP A 254 2.89 0.07 -6.55
CA TRP A 254 2.67 -1.30 -6.97
C TRP A 254 1.82 -1.36 -8.24
N THR A 255 1.99 -2.46 -8.99
CA THR A 255 1.08 -2.81 -10.08
C THR A 255 -0.11 -3.55 -9.51
N THR A 256 -1.31 -3.12 -9.89
CA THR A 256 -2.58 -3.74 -9.47
C THR A 256 -3.48 -3.94 -10.70
N PRO A 257 -4.65 -4.58 -10.56
CA PRO A 257 -5.66 -4.59 -11.61
C PRO A 257 -6.13 -3.21 -12.10
N LEU A 258 -5.93 -2.14 -11.31
CA LEU A 258 -6.23 -0.75 -11.72
C LEU A 258 -5.17 -0.16 -12.65
N GLY A 259 -4.03 -0.83 -12.80
CA GLY A 259 -2.87 -0.35 -13.54
C GLY A 259 -1.61 -0.25 -12.69
N PRO A 260 -0.51 0.25 -13.28
CA PRO A 260 0.76 0.46 -12.58
C PRO A 260 0.70 1.65 -11.61
N ASN A 261 1.76 1.81 -10.81
CA ASN A 261 2.02 2.98 -9.97
C ASN A 261 0.95 3.30 -8.92
N GLN A 262 0.23 2.30 -8.40
CA GLN A 262 -0.73 2.51 -7.34
C GLN A 262 0.00 2.65 -5.99
N PRO A 263 -0.25 3.72 -5.20
CA PRO A 263 0.36 3.87 -3.88
C PRO A 263 -0.03 2.72 -2.95
N GLY A 264 0.93 2.18 -2.20
CA GLY A 264 0.67 1.12 -1.22
C GLY A 264 -0.40 1.52 -0.20
N LEU A 265 -0.39 2.78 0.25
CA LEU A 265 -1.43 3.33 1.15
C LEU A 265 -2.85 3.19 0.58
N TYR A 266 -3.02 3.39 -0.73
CA TYR A 266 -4.32 3.22 -1.40
C TYR A 266 -4.74 1.75 -1.43
N ILE A 267 -3.79 0.83 -1.66
CA ILE A 267 -4.04 -0.61 -1.63
C ILE A 267 -4.48 -1.06 -0.22
N GLN A 268 -3.87 -0.53 0.85
CA GLN A 268 -4.33 -0.79 2.22
C GLN A 268 -5.79 -0.34 2.43
N ALA A 269 -6.15 0.85 1.93
CA ALA A 269 -7.53 1.33 2.06
C ALA A 269 -8.54 0.44 1.29
N LEU A 270 -8.21 -0.03 0.09
CA LEU A 270 -9.04 -0.99 -0.66
C LEU A 270 -9.13 -2.36 0.03
N ALA A 271 -8.01 -2.83 0.58
CA ALA A 271 -7.96 -4.06 1.37
C ALA A 271 -8.84 -3.97 2.60
N ALA A 272 -8.83 -2.84 3.32
CA ALA A 272 -9.70 -2.60 4.47
C ALA A 272 -11.20 -2.58 4.10
N ARG A 273 -11.59 -1.90 3.01
CA ARG A 273 -12.98 -1.96 2.50
C ARG A 273 -13.41 -3.38 2.13
N THR A 274 -12.51 -4.17 1.54
CA THR A 274 -12.76 -5.58 1.23
C THR A 274 -13.02 -6.38 2.51
N LEU A 275 -12.18 -6.24 3.53
CA LEU A 275 -12.33 -6.91 4.82
C LEU A 275 -13.63 -6.49 5.53
N LEU A 276 -13.96 -5.19 5.54
CA LEU A 276 -15.22 -4.69 6.11
C LEU A 276 -16.44 -5.35 5.44
N ALA A 277 -16.41 -5.52 4.13
CA ALA A 277 -17.50 -6.18 3.40
C ALA A 277 -17.61 -7.67 3.75
N GLU A 278 -16.50 -8.37 3.95
CA GLU A 278 -16.50 -9.76 4.42
C GLU A 278 -17.05 -9.88 5.85
N TYR A 279 -16.64 -9.01 6.77
CA TYR A 279 -17.19 -8.96 8.13
C TYR A 279 -18.69 -8.67 8.12
N ALA A 280 -19.14 -7.73 7.29
CA ALA A 280 -20.55 -7.43 7.10
C ALA A 280 -21.33 -8.66 6.61
N ALA A 281 -20.82 -9.36 5.59
CA ALA A 281 -21.46 -10.56 5.05
C ALA A 281 -21.52 -11.70 6.09
N ALA A 282 -20.44 -11.92 6.85
CA ALA A 282 -20.40 -12.94 7.90
C ALA A 282 -21.40 -12.65 9.03
N SER A 283 -21.51 -11.39 9.46
CA SER A 283 -22.47 -10.99 10.48
C SER A 283 -23.92 -11.27 10.08
N GLN A 284 -24.28 -11.09 8.82
CA GLN A 284 -25.64 -11.35 8.32
C GLN A 284 -25.99 -12.84 8.29
N GLN A 285 -25.00 -13.72 8.12
CA GLN A 285 -25.21 -15.17 8.13
C GLN A 285 -25.49 -15.70 9.52
N THR A 286 -24.89 -15.12 10.56
CA THR A 286 -25.12 -15.54 11.96
C THR A 286 -26.52 -15.22 12.51
N TRP A 287 -27.29 -14.36 11.83
CA TRP A 287 -28.66 -13.99 12.23
C TRP A 287 -29.76 -14.76 11.48
N ARG A 288 -29.41 -15.71 10.61
CA ARG A 288 -30.36 -16.59 9.90
C ARG A 288 -30.34 -18.00 10.48
#